data_AF-A0A925WYP8-F1
#
_entry.id   AF-A0A925WYP8-F1
#
_cell.length_a   1.000
_cell.length_b   1.000
_cell.length_c   1.000
_cell.angle_alpha   90.00
_cell.angle_beta   90.00
_cell.angle_gamma   90.00
#
_symmetry.space_group_name_H-M   'P 1'
#
loop_
_entity.id
_entity.type
_entity.pdbx_description
1 polymer ?
#
loop_
_entity_poly.entity_id
_entity_poly.type
_entity_poly.pdbx_seq_one_letter_code
_entity_poly.pdbx_strand_id
1 'polypeptide(L)'
;MRARSAPDASQMATMQQELNARDQRIAELQSQLANPSPTASSDESDLLKGIENQRETLLTNTLRFADGLPANNALLWGARGMGKSSLVKAAQASVAAELPAGAPPLKLVEIHREDIET
;
A
#
# COMPACT_ATOMS: atom_id res chain seq x y z
N MET A 1 6.83 31.10 17.72
CA MET A 1 6.47 29.69 17.99
C MET A 1 4.97 29.65 18.28
N ARG A 2 4.11 29.40 17.27
CA ARG A 2 2.66 29.29 17.49
C ARG A 2 2.34 27.85 17.89
N ALA A 3 1.76 27.64 19.07
CA ALA A 3 1.21 26.35 19.46
C ALA A 3 0.09 26.00 18.46
N ARG A 4 0.17 24.81 17.84
CA ARG A 4 -0.97 24.24 17.12
C ARG A 4 -2.03 23.95 18.19
N SER A 5 -3.16 24.66 18.17
CA SER A 5 -4.30 24.35 19.04
C SER A 5 -4.71 22.89 18.83
N ALA A 6 -4.99 22.19 19.92
CA ALA A 6 -5.51 20.83 19.85
C ALA A 6 -6.84 20.83 19.08
N PRO A 7 -7.08 19.85 18.20
CA PRO A 7 -8.33 19.73 17.46
C PRO A 7 -9.52 19.60 18.43
N ASP A 8 -10.63 20.26 18.10
CA ASP A 8 -11.85 20.19 18.93
C ASP A 8 -12.55 18.81 18.80
N ALA A 9 -13.53 18.54 19.66
CA ALA A 9 -14.23 17.25 19.70
C ALA A 9 -14.94 16.87 18.39
N SER A 10 -15.49 17.84 17.65
CA SER A 10 -16.06 17.64 16.31
C SER A 10 -14.97 17.30 15.30
N GLN A 11 -13.81 17.95 15.35
CA GLN A 11 -12.67 17.63 14.48
C GLN A 11 -12.12 16.23 14.77
N MET A 12 -12.02 15.85 16.04
CA MET A 12 -11.62 14.51 16.46
C MET A 12 -12.62 13.44 16.00
N ALA A 13 -13.92 13.73 16.06
CA ALA A 13 -14.95 12.82 15.57
C ALA A 13 -14.88 12.63 14.04
N THR A 14 -14.65 13.70 13.27
CA THR A 14 -14.43 13.63 11.82
C THR A 14 -13.18 12.80 11.49
N MET A 15 -12.06 13.06 12.17
CA MET A 15 -10.83 12.26 12.00
C MET A 15 -11.06 10.79 12.31
N GLN A 16 -11.82 10.48 13.37
CA GLN A 16 -12.14 9.11 13.73
C GLN A 16 -13.02 8.43 12.68
N GLN A 17 -14.00 9.15 12.11
CA GLN A 17 -14.82 8.64 11.02
C GLN A 17 -13.99 8.38 9.76
N GLU A 18 -13.08 9.27 9.41
CA GLU A 18 -12.18 9.05 8.28
C GLU A 18 -11.24 7.85 8.49
N LEU A 19 -10.69 7.70 9.70
CA LEU A 19 -9.87 6.54 10.05
C LEU A 19 -10.67 5.24 9.94
N ASN A 20 -11.89 5.21 10.48
CA ASN A 20 -12.75 4.04 10.40
C ASN A 20 -13.13 3.68 8.95
N ALA A 21 -13.43 4.69 8.11
CA ALA A 21 -13.70 4.47 6.69
C ALA A 21 -12.47 3.95 5.93
N ARG A 22 -11.28 4.41 6.30
CA ARG A 22 -10.01 3.92 5.75
C ARG A 22 -9.70 2.49 6.19
N ASP A 23 -9.91 2.15 7.46
CA ASP A 23 -9.74 0.78 7.97
C ASP A 23 -10.71 -0.21 7.29
N GLN A 24 -11.95 0.23 7.02
CA GLN A 24 -12.90 -0.56 6.22
C GLN A 24 -12.39 -0.79 4.80
N ARG A 25 -11.83 0.25 4.16
CA ARG A 25 -11.24 0.13 2.83
C ARG A 25 -10.04 -0.83 2.79
N ILE A 26 -9.17 -0.78 3.81
CA ILE A 26 -8.07 -1.75 3.96
C ILE A 26 -8.62 -3.17 3.99
N ALA A 27 -9.67 -3.42 4.78
CA ALA A 27 -10.29 -4.74 4.90
C ALA A 27 -10.95 -5.21 3.58
N GLU A 28 -11.60 -4.31 2.84
CA GLU A 28 -12.17 -4.62 1.52
C GLU A 28 -11.10 -5.03 0.51
N LEU A 29 -9.99 -4.28 0.45
CA LEU A 29 -8.84 -4.59 -0.40
C LEU A 29 -8.21 -5.94 -0.07
N GLN A 30 -8.04 -6.24 1.22
CA GLN A 30 -7.54 -7.53 1.68
C GLN A 30 -8.47 -8.68 1.26
N SER A 31 -9.79 -8.47 1.33
CA SER A 31 -10.79 -9.45 0.89
C SER A 31 -10.77 -9.68 -0.62
N GLN A 32 -10.60 -8.62 -1.42
CA GLN A 32 -10.51 -8.72 -2.88
C GLN A 32 -9.25 -9.46 -3.33
N LEU A 33 -8.13 -9.25 -2.64
CA LEU A 33 -6.90 -10.00 -2.90
C LEU A 33 -7.00 -11.48 -2.52
N ALA A 34 -7.82 -11.81 -1.53
CA ALA A 34 -8.07 -13.20 -1.14
C ALA A 34 -9.01 -13.94 -2.13
N ASN A 35 -9.79 -13.22 -2.94
CA ASN A 35 -10.74 -13.77 -3.92
C ASN A 35 -10.61 -13.05 -5.28
N PRO A 36 -9.58 -13.35 -6.08
CA PRO A 36 -9.37 -12.67 -7.36
C PRO A 36 -10.52 -12.98 -8.34
N SER A 37 -11.17 -11.93 -8.86
CA SER A 37 -12.14 -12.08 -9.96
C SER A 37 -11.40 -12.43 -11.26
N PRO A 38 -12.01 -13.22 -12.16
CA PRO A 38 -11.31 -13.86 -13.28
C PRO A 38 -10.87 -12.94 -14.45
N THR A 39 -11.05 -11.62 -14.36
CA THR A 39 -10.91 -10.72 -15.54
C THR A 39 -9.91 -9.57 -15.41
N ALA A 40 -9.32 -9.31 -14.24
CA ALA A 40 -8.14 -8.45 -14.16
C ALA A 40 -6.92 -9.36 -14.37
N SER A 41 -5.94 -8.94 -15.17
CA SER A 41 -4.65 -9.62 -15.33
C SER A 41 -3.93 -9.73 -13.97
N SER A 42 -4.27 -10.80 -13.26
CA SER A 42 -3.96 -11.11 -11.86
C SER A 42 -2.99 -12.27 -11.80
N ASP A 43 -2.08 -12.37 -12.76
CA ASP A 43 -1.35 -13.62 -12.99
C ASP A 43 -0.11 -13.77 -12.11
N GLU A 44 0.38 -12.71 -11.45
CA GLU A 44 1.55 -12.82 -10.55
C GLU A 44 1.20 -12.88 -9.05
N SER A 45 0.06 -12.33 -8.62
CA SER A 45 -0.32 -12.37 -7.20
C SER A 45 -0.69 -13.79 -6.75
N ASP A 46 -1.40 -14.54 -7.58
CA ASP A 46 -1.87 -15.89 -7.25
C ASP A 46 -0.76 -16.97 -7.25
N LEU A 47 0.40 -16.67 -7.83
CA LEU A 47 1.54 -17.60 -7.89
C LEU A 47 2.38 -17.64 -6.60
N LEU A 48 2.13 -16.74 -5.66
CA LEU A 48 2.96 -16.51 -4.48
C LEU A 48 2.38 -17.19 -3.22
N LYS A 49 2.14 -18.50 -3.29
CA LYS A 49 1.67 -19.30 -2.14
C LYS A 49 2.75 -19.35 -1.05
N GLY A 50 2.37 -19.01 0.18
CA GLY A 50 3.28 -19.03 1.35
C GLY A 50 3.92 -17.69 1.71
N ILE A 51 3.65 -16.62 0.97
CA ILE A 51 4.06 -15.25 1.35
C ILE A 51 2.87 -14.29 1.55
N GLU A 52 1.69 -14.84 1.82
CA GLU A 52 0.44 -14.07 1.90
C GLU A 52 0.52 -12.96 2.94
N ASN A 53 1.04 -13.29 4.13
CA ASN A 53 1.21 -12.32 5.21
C ASN A 53 2.18 -11.18 4.81
N GLN A 54 3.25 -11.49 4.08
CA GLN A 54 4.21 -10.47 3.61
C GLN A 54 3.59 -9.57 2.54
N ARG A 55 2.80 -10.15 1.63
CA ARG A 55 2.04 -9.43 0.61
C ARG A 55 1.03 -8.48 1.27
N GLU A 56 0.23 -8.99 2.19
CA GLU A 56 -0.76 -8.23 2.95
C GLU A 56 -0.08 -7.09 3.72
N THR A 57 1.00 -7.39 4.45
CA THR A 57 1.77 -6.38 5.19
C THR A 57 2.29 -5.27 4.26
N LEU A 58 2.86 -5.64 3.11
CA LEU A 58 3.37 -4.66 2.15
C LEU A 58 2.25 -3.81 1.55
N LEU A 59 1.12 -4.41 1.21
CA LEU A 59 -0.03 -3.72 0.66
C LEU A 59 -0.60 -2.72 1.66
N THR A 60 -0.87 -3.15 2.91
CA THR A 60 -1.39 -2.27 3.97
C THR A 60 -0.45 -1.10 4.22
N ASN A 61 0.86 -1.35 4.22
CA ASN A 61 1.86 -0.30 4.38
C ASN A 61 1.88 0.68 3.18
N THR A 62 1.72 0.17 1.96
CA THR A 62 1.69 0.96 0.72
C THR A 62 0.43 1.82 0.64
N LEU A 63 -0.73 1.27 1.04
CA LEU A 63 -1.98 2.02 1.11
C LEU A 63 -1.88 3.15 2.14
N ARG A 64 -1.36 2.86 3.34
CA ARG A 64 -1.09 3.91 4.33
C ARG A 64 -0.21 5.02 3.79
N PHE A 65 0.86 4.67 3.07
CA PHE A 65 1.72 5.65 2.44
C PHE A 65 0.95 6.52 1.42
N ALA A 66 0.13 5.90 0.57
CA ALA A 66 -0.66 6.61 -0.44
C ALA A 66 -1.72 7.53 0.18
N ASP A 67 -2.27 7.17 1.33
CA ASP A 67 -3.22 7.97 2.11
C ASP A 67 -2.57 9.07 2.96
N GLY A 68 -1.24 9.21 2.91
CA GLY A 68 -0.50 10.19 3.72
C GLY A 68 -0.44 9.84 5.21
N LEU A 69 -0.69 8.58 5.56
CA LEU A 69 -0.59 8.05 6.93
C LEU A 69 0.83 7.55 7.23
N PRO A 70 1.18 7.36 8.51
CA PRO A 70 2.44 6.73 8.88
C PRO A 70 2.61 5.36 8.22
N ALA A 71 3.66 5.22 7.43
CA ALA A 71 4.07 3.99 6.79
C ALA A 71 5.54 3.69 7.13
N ASN A 72 5.87 2.40 7.18
CA ASN A 72 7.19 1.90 7.52
C ASN A 72 8.06 1.75 6.27
N ASN A 73 9.37 1.91 6.44
CA ASN A 73 10.32 1.46 5.43
C ASN A 73 10.32 -0.07 5.39
N ALA A 74 10.24 -0.66 4.19
CA ALA A 74 10.22 -2.11 4.01
C ALA A 74 11.52 -2.59 3.34
N LEU A 75 12.12 -3.66 3.88
CA LEU A 75 13.24 -4.38 3.27
C LEU A 75 12.77 -5.75 2.81
N LEU A 76 12.68 -5.95 1.50
CA LEU A 76 12.40 -7.26 0.91
C LEU A 76 13.71 -7.96 0.60
N TRP A 77 13.88 -9.17 1.13
CA TRP A 77 15.10 -9.97 0.99
C TRP A 77 14.75 -11.42 0.69
N GLY A 78 15.71 -12.17 0.13
CA GLY A 78 15.51 -13.55 -0.33
C GLY A 78 16.19 -13.84 -1.67
N ALA A 79 16.17 -15.11 -2.09
CA ALA A 79 16.87 -15.58 -3.28
C ALA A 79 16.48 -14.84 -4.58
N ARG A 80 17.37 -14.85 -5.57
CA ARG A 80 17.09 -14.32 -6.91
C ARG A 80 15.92 -15.10 -7.52
N GLY A 81 15.02 -14.41 -8.21
CA GLY A 81 13.85 -15.02 -8.85
C GLY A 81 12.63 -15.21 -7.94
N MET A 82 12.70 -14.88 -6.64
CA MET A 82 11.57 -15.01 -5.71
C MET A 82 10.55 -13.85 -5.77
N GLY A 83 10.42 -13.17 -6.92
CA GLY A 83 9.37 -12.17 -7.13
C GLY A 83 9.40 -10.92 -6.23
N LYS A 84 10.51 -10.60 -5.53
CA LYS A 84 10.58 -9.43 -4.63
C LYS A 84 10.20 -8.11 -5.32
N SER A 85 10.78 -7.86 -6.50
CA SER A 85 10.47 -6.66 -7.29
C SER A 85 9.05 -6.72 -7.87
N SER A 86 8.61 -7.89 -8.35
CA SER A 86 7.23 -8.09 -8.82
C SER A 86 6.22 -7.81 -7.71
N LEU A 87 6.49 -8.22 -6.47
CA LEU A 87 5.61 -8.00 -5.33
C LEU A 87 5.44 -6.51 -5.00
N VAL A 88 6.53 -5.72 -5.04
CA VAL A 88 6.46 -4.26 -4.85
C VAL A 88 5.66 -3.61 -5.96
N LYS A 89 5.89 -4.00 -7.22
CA LYS A 89 5.15 -3.48 -8.39
C LYS A 89 3.67 -3.81 -8.32
N ALA A 90 3.33 -5.05 -7.98
CA ALA A 90 1.96 -5.49 -7.81
C ALA A 90 1.26 -4.71 -6.69
N ALA A 91 1.88 -4.59 -5.50
CA ALA A 91 1.30 -3.84 -4.39
C ALA A 91 1.09 -2.35 -4.74
N GLN A 92 2.07 -1.71 -5.40
CA GLN A 92 1.93 -0.33 -5.86
C GLN A 92 0.82 -0.17 -6.90
N ALA A 93 0.74 -1.06 -7.89
CA ALA A 93 -0.27 -1.02 -8.93
C ALA A 93 -1.69 -1.23 -8.35
N SER A 94 -1.86 -2.19 -7.44
CA SER A 94 -3.12 -2.44 -6.74
C SER A 94 -3.59 -1.21 -5.98
N VAL A 95 -2.72 -0.57 -5.20
CA VAL A 95 -3.09 0.65 -4.46
C VAL A 95 -3.37 1.82 -5.40
N ALA A 96 -2.56 2.00 -6.45
CA ALA A 96 -2.73 3.10 -7.39
C ALA A 96 -4.06 3.03 -8.15
N ALA A 97 -4.52 1.83 -8.51
CA ALA A 97 -5.80 1.61 -9.19
C ALA A 97 -7.01 1.99 -8.33
N GLU A 98 -6.83 2.02 -7.02
CA GLU A 98 -7.87 2.26 -6.04
C GLU A 98 -7.96 3.71 -5.57
N LEU A 99 -6.99 4.55 -5.89
CA LEU A 99 -6.97 5.91 -5.39
C LEU A 99 -8.20 6.72 -5.84
N PRO A 100 -8.83 7.51 -4.94
CA PRO A 100 -9.94 8.37 -5.29
C PRO A 100 -9.60 9.34 -6.42
N ALA A 101 -10.58 9.69 -7.24
CA ALA A 101 -10.43 10.73 -8.24
C ALA A 101 -10.01 12.06 -7.57
N GLY A 102 -8.85 12.59 -7.97
CA GLY A 102 -8.27 13.82 -7.41
C GLY A 102 -7.25 13.59 -6.28
N ALA A 103 -7.03 12.35 -5.83
CA ALA A 103 -5.91 12.03 -4.95
C ALA A 103 -4.56 12.19 -5.69
N PRO A 104 -3.46 12.52 -4.98
CA PRO A 104 -2.12 12.54 -5.58
C PRO A 104 -1.76 11.15 -6.15
N PRO A 105 -1.11 11.07 -7.32
CA PRO A 105 -0.75 9.79 -7.91
C PRO A 105 0.35 9.10 -7.10
N LEU A 106 0.17 7.81 -6.79
CA LEU A 106 1.21 6.98 -6.21
C LEU A 106 2.24 6.61 -7.29
N LYS A 107 3.47 7.10 -7.17
CA LYS A 107 4.57 6.84 -8.10
C LYS A 107 5.56 5.83 -7.52
N LEU A 108 6.06 4.93 -8.37
CA LEU A 108 7.17 4.04 -8.06
C LEU A 108 8.46 4.61 -8.69
N VAL A 109 9.52 4.72 -7.90
CA VAL A 109 10.85 5.11 -8.37
C VAL A 109 11.79 3.93 -8.16
N GLU A 110 12.39 3.47 -9.24
CA GLU A 110 13.37 2.39 -9.23
C GLU A 110 14.75 2.97 -9.52
N ILE A 111 15.73 2.62 -8.69
CA ILE A 111 17.13 2.97 -8.87
C ILE A 111 17.87 1.65 -9.04
N HIS A 112 18.49 1.45 -10.20
CA HIS A 112 19.28 0.26 -10.42
C HIS A 112 20.64 0.38 -9.73
N ARG A 113 21.23 -0.75 -9.36
CA ARG A 113 22.51 -0.75 -8.63
C ARG A 113 23.62 -0.11 -9.46
N GLU A 114 23.60 -0.37 -10.77
CA GLU A 114 24.52 0.19 -11.76
C GLU A 114 24.46 1.72 -11.88
N ASP A 115 23.35 2.34 -11.48
CA ASP A 115 23.15 3.79 -11.56
C ASP A 115 23.65 4.52 -10.30
N ILE A 116 24.12 3.79 -9.29
CA ILE A 116 24.65 4.36 -8.05
C ILE A 116 26.17 4.45 -8.17
N GLU A 117 26.69 5.64 -8.50
CA GLU A 117 28.12 5.94 -8.44
C GLU A 117 28.63 5.69 -7.01
N THR A 118 29.76 4.97 -6.89
CA THR A 118 30.37 4.59 -5.60
C THR A 118 31.62 5.40 -5.32
#